data_AF-W1P0S2-F1
#
_entry.id   AF-W1P0S2-F1
#
_cell.length_a   1.000
_cell.length_b   1.000
_cell.length_c   1.000
_cell.angle_alpha   90.00
_cell.angle_beta   90.00
_cell.angle_gamma   90.00
#
_symmetry.space_group_name_H-M   'P 1'
#
loop_
_entity.id
_entity.type
_entity.pdbx_description
1 polymer ?
#
loop_
_entity_poly.entity_id
_entity_poly.type
_entity_poly.pdbx_seq_one_letter_code
_entity_poly.pdbx_strand_id
1 'polypeptide(L)'
;MLAHRTSYAIILVGNPRNSQKMGSMLSTTTITVAELPFSSTDHGLPASAESTDVMPSDLLLPSCKAVEAPQPALKRLLSESPRSLCLIVDAVCGWTVSVAEELDIFHASFSTCRAFGTSLWEFE
;
A
#
# COMPACT_ATOMS: atom_id res chain seq x y z
N MET A 1 -8.84 -15.84 -1.67
CA MET A 1 -8.63 -16.76 -2.83
C MET A 1 -7.16 -17.06 -3.11
N LEU A 2 -6.24 -16.07 -3.17
CA LEU A 2 -4.80 -16.37 -3.39
C LEU A 2 -4.20 -17.27 -2.30
N ALA A 3 -4.29 -16.88 -1.03
CA ALA A 3 -3.77 -17.66 0.11
C ALA A 3 -4.31 -19.11 0.18
N HIS A 4 -5.47 -19.35 -0.44
CA HIS A 4 -6.15 -20.64 -0.41
C HIS A 4 -5.87 -21.50 -1.66
N ARG A 5 -5.23 -20.93 -2.69
CA ARG A 5 -5.00 -21.57 -3.98
C ARG A 5 -3.52 -21.62 -4.39
N THR A 6 -2.64 -20.98 -3.64
CA THR A 6 -1.20 -20.96 -3.92
C THR A 6 -0.39 -21.22 -2.65
N SER A 7 0.88 -21.56 -2.81
CA SER A 7 1.86 -21.66 -1.73
C SER A 7 2.63 -20.34 -1.49
N TYR A 8 2.14 -19.23 -2.04
CA TYR A 8 2.81 -17.94 -1.89
C TYR A 8 2.63 -17.41 -0.46
N ALA A 9 3.73 -16.92 0.12
CA ALA A 9 3.66 -16.08 1.30
C ALA A 9 3.05 -14.73 0.90
N ILE A 10 1.99 -14.32 1.60
CA ILE A 10 1.31 -13.04 1.35
C ILE A 10 1.57 -12.12 2.52
N ILE A 11 2.12 -10.95 2.23
CA ILE A 11 2.37 -9.90 3.21
C ILE A 11 1.46 -8.73 2.86
N LEU A 12 0.54 -8.39 3.76
CA LEU A 12 -0.24 -7.16 3.66
C LEU A 12 0.55 -6.03 4.30
N VAL A 13 0.72 -4.93 3.58
CA VAL A 13 1.52 -3.80 4.03
C VAL A 13 0.60 -2.60 4.30
N GLY A 14 0.71 -1.98 5.47
CA GLY A 14 -0.09 -0.82 5.83
C GLY A 14 0.57 0.06 6.88
N ASN A 15 -0.01 1.22 7.13
CA ASN A 15 0.38 2.07 8.27
C ASN A 15 0.01 1.41 9.62
N PRO A 16 0.43 1.95 10.79
CA PRO A 16 0.20 1.30 12.08
C PRO A 16 -1.27 1.01 12.37
N ARG A 17 -2.14 1.99 12.10
CA ARG A 17 -3.59 1.87 12.32
C ARG A 17 -4.23 0.81 11.42
N ASN A 18 -3.93 0.82 10.13
CA ASN A 18 -4.49 -0.15 9.18
C ASN A 18 -3.91 -1.55 9.38
N SER A 19 -2.63 -1.66 9.76
CA SER A 19 -1.98 -2.93 10.10
C SER A 19 -2.63 -3.60 11.31
N GLN A 20 -2.93 -2.82 12.36
CA GLN A 20 -3.69 -3.31 13.50
C GLN A 20 -5.09 -3.80 13.10
N LYS A 21 -5.81 -3.03 12.28
CA LYS A 21 -7.15 -3.39 11.77
C LYS A 21 -7.08 -4.70 10.97
N MET A 22 -6.15 -4.82 10.01
CA MET A 22 -5.94 -6.04 9.22
C MET A 22 -5.61 -7.23 10.11
N GLY A 23 -4.67 -7.08 11.04
CA GLY A 23 -4.29 -8.14 11.98
C GLY A 23 -5.46 -8.67 12.80
N SER A 24 -6.39 -7.79 13.20
CA SER A 24 -7.61 -8.20 13.93
C SER A 24 -8.64 -8.96 13.08
N MET A 25 -8.64 -8.75 11.75
CA MET A 25 -9.59 -9.37 10.82
C MET A 25 -9.08 -10.70 10.23
N LEU A 26 -7.77 -10.91 10.23
CA LEU A 26 -7.16 -12.12 9.67
C LEU A 26 -7.29 -13.29 10.67
N SER A 27 -7.89 -14.38 10.21
CA SER A 27 -8.00 -15.64 10.96
C SER A 27 -6.98 -16.70 10.54
N THR A 28 -6.15 -16.40 9.53
CA THR A 28 -5.27 -17.39 8.87
C THR A 28 -3.80 -17.10 9.15
N THR A 29 -3.00 -18.13 9.38
CA THR A 29 -1.54 -18.01 9.59
C THR A 29 -0.74 -17.84 8.29
N THR A 30 -1.38 -17.96 7.12
CA THR A 30 -0.73 -17.89 5.79
C THR A 30 -0.52 -16.46 5.30
N ILE A 31 -1.21 -15.49 5.91
CA ILE A 31 -1.10 -14.07 5.57
C ILE A 31 -0.46 -13.37 6.75
N THR A 32 0.65 -12.67 6.51
CA THR A 32 1.30 -11.82 7.50
C THR A 32 0.99 -10.35 7.23
N VAL A 33 1.17 -9.52 8.25
CA VAL A 33 1.00 -8.07 8.15
C VAL A 33 2.33 -7.41 8.47
N ALA A 34 2.77 -6.50 7.61
CA ALA A 34 3.94 -5.66 7.82
C ALA A 34 3.51 -4.20 7.95
N GLU A 35 4.09 -3.53 8.93
CA GLU A 35 3.82 -2.13 9.20
C GLU A 35 4.86 -1.23 8.54
N LEU A 36 4.40 -0.16 7.89
CA LEU A 36 5.26 0.94 7.48
C LEU A 36 4.98 2.17 8.35
N PRO A 37 6.03 2.89 8.81
CA PRO A 37 5.86 4.10 9.57
C PRO A 37 5.16 5.15 8.70
N PHE A 38 4.07 5.70 9.23
CA PHE A 38 3.33 6.80 8.63
C PHE A 38 2.61 7.56 9.74
N SER A 39 2.64 8.88 9.67
CA SER A 39 1.95 9.78 10.59
C SER A 39 1.32 10.88 9.76
N SER A 40 -0.01 10.92 9.72
CA SER A 40 -0.75 11.94 8.96
C SER A 40 -0.42 13.38 9.41
N THR A 41 -0.16 13.57 10.71
CA THR A 41 0.17 14.88 11.27
C THR A 41 1.50 15.44 10.80
N ASP A 42 2.46 14.57 10.44
CA ASP A 42 3.78 14.98 9.93
C ASP A 42 3.66 15.64 8.54
N HIS A 43 2.51 15.47 7.89
CA HIS A 43 2.17 16.01 6.58
C HIS A 43 1.10 17.12 6.65
N GLY A 44 0.80 17.63 7.85
CA GLY A 44 -0.22 18.68 8.05
C GLY A 44 -1.66 18.20 7.88
N LEU A 45 -1.89 16.88 7.89
CA LEU A 45 -3.22 16.29 7.85
C LEU A 45 -3.74 16.03 9.28
N PRO A 46 -5.07 15.98 9.48
CA PRO A 46 -5.65 15.56 10.75
C PRO A 46 -5.22 14.14 11.12
N ALA A 47 -5.05 13.84 12.42
CA ALA A 47 -4.69 12.49 12.88
C ALA A 47 -5.66 11.39 12.42
N SER A 48 -6.92 11.74 12.12
CA SER A 48 -7.91 10.81 11.57
C SER A 48 -7.63 10.41 10.12
N ALA A 49 -6.80 11.15 9.39
CA ALA A 49 -6.52 11.01 7.96
C ALA A 49 -5.53 9.88 7.59
N GLU A 50 -5.21 8.99 8.53
CA GLU A 50 -4.47 7.76 8.22
C GLU A 50 -5.29 6.71 7.47
N SER A 51 -6.60 6.93 7.36
CA SER A 51 -7.51 6.08 6.59
C SER A 51 -8.47 6.95 5.79
N THR A 52 -8.61 6.61 4.52
CA THR A 52 -9.56 7.23 3.60
C THR A 52 -11.01 6.96 3.99
N ASP A 53 -11.29 5.95 4.82
CA ASP A 53 -12.64 5.59 5.29
C ASP A 53 -13.32 6.73 6.07
N VAL A 54 -12.52 7.55 6.76
CA VAL A 54 -12.99 8.61 7.66
C VAL A 54 -12.48 9.99 7.27
N MET A 55 -11.79 10.08 6.13
CA MET A 55 -11.18 11.33 5.67
C MET A 55 -12.18 12.17 4.87
N PRO A 56 -12.26 13.48 5.13
CA PRO A 56 -12.99 14.42 4.28
C PRO A 56 -12.54 14.35 2.82
N SER A 57 -13.47 14.41 1.87
CA SER A 57 -13.19 14.22 0.44
C SER A 57 -12.25 15.29 -0.14
N ASP A 58 -12.31 16.51 0.41
CA ASP A 58 -11.43 17.64 0.06
C ASP A 58 -9.97 17.40 0.44
N LEU A 59 -9.68 16.43 1.33
CA LEU A 59 -8.32 16.06 1.74
C LEU A 59 -7.75 14.85 0.98
N LEU A 60 -8.55 14.14 0.17
CA LEU A 60 -8.08 12.97 -0.58
C LEU A 60 -6.93 13.30 -1.53
N LEU A 61 -7.09 14.28 -2.41
CA LEU A 61 -6.06 14.66 -3.36
C LEU A 61 -4.82 15.28 -2.67
N PRO A 62 -4.96 16.21 -1.70
CA PRO A 62 -3.82 16.71 -0.92
C PRO A 62 -3.02 15.61 -0.20
N SER A 63 -3.70 14.55 0.26
CA SER A 63 -3.06 13.45 0.97
C SER A 63 -2.22 12.52 0.09
N CYS A 64 -2.36 12.58 -1.24
CA CYS A 64 -1.59 11.74 -2.16
C CYS A 64 -0.07 11.95 -2.00
N LYS A 65 0.39 13.16 -1.66
CA LYS A 65 1.82 13.39 -1.39
C LYS A 65 2.31 12.71 -0.11
N ALA A 66 1.43 12.60 0.89
CA ALA A 66 1.77 11.97 2.15
C ALA A 66 1.97 10.46 1.97
N VAL A 67 1.28 9.82 1.03
CA VAL A 67 1.41 8.36 0.81
C VAL A 67 2.79 7.94 0.29
N GLU A 68 3.62 8.86 -0.17
CA GLU A 68 5.00 8.61 -0.60
C GLU A 68 5.98 8.53 0.57
N ALA A 69 5.64 9.11 1.73
CA ALA A 69 6.52 9.18 2.90
C ALA A 69 7.07 7.80 3.37
N PRO A 70 6.32 6.69 3.28
CA PRO A 70 6.82 5.38 3.66
C PRO A 70 7.82 4.75 2.66
N GLN A 71 8.16 5.43 1.55
CA GLN A 71 9.03 4.88 0.50
C GLN A 71 10.36 4.31 1.02
N PRO A 72 11.13 4.99 1.90
CA PRO A 72 12.38 4.43 2.43
C PRO A 72 12.15 3.14 3.23
N ALA A 73 11.05 3.08 3.99
CA ALA A 73 10.70 1.92 4.79
C ALA A 73 10.23 0.74 3.91
N LEU A 74 9.45 1.01 2.86
CA LEU A 74 9.04 0.00 1.90
C LEU A 74 10.27 -0.59 1.18
N LYS A 75 11.18 0.26 0.71
CA LYS A 75 12.40 -0.18 0.03
C LYS A 75 13.24 -1.10 0.92
N ARG A 76 13.37 -0.75 2.21
CA ARG A 76 14.06 -1.58 3.20
C ARG A 76 13.38 -2.94 3.38
N LEU A 77 12.06 -2.94 3.57
CA LEU A 77 11.26 -4.18 3.69
C LEU A 77 11.45 -5.11 2.48
N LEU A 78 11.40 -4.56 1.27
CA LEU A 78 11.56 -5.32 0.03
C LEU A 78 13.01 -5.83 -0.15
N SER A 79 14.01 -5.04 0.22
CA SER A 79 15.43 -5.43 0.14
C SER A 79 15.80 -6.56 1.11
N GLU A 80 15.14 -6.61 2.26
CA GLU A 80 15.32 -7.66 3.28
C GLU A 80 14.50 -8.93 2.96
N SER A 81 13.59 -8.86 1.98
CA SER A 81 12.71 -9.97 1.60
C SER A 81 13.36 -10.91 0.56
N PRO A 82 12.87 -12.16 0.41
CA PRO A 82 13.40 -13.12 -0.57
C PRO A 82 13.36 -12.56 -2.01
N ARG A 83 14.25 -13.01 -2.90
CA ARG A 83 14.39 -12.45 -4.27
C ARG A 83 13.18 -12.63 -5.22
N SER A 84 12.23 -13.51 -4.92
CA SER A 84 11.04 -13.72 -5.78
C SER A 84 9.84 -12.98 -5.21
N LEU A 85 9.73 -11.68 -5.51
CA LEU A 85 8.65 -10.81 -5.04
C LEU A 85 7.73 -10.39 -6.19
N CYS A 86 6.45 -10.24 -5.85
CA CYS A 86 5.44 -9.57 -6.65
C CYS A 86 4.85 -8.49 -5.76
N LEU A 87 5.00 -7.24 -6.17
CA LEU A 87 4.46 -6.08 -5.48
C LEU A 87 3.11 -5.72 -6.11
N ILE A 88 2.02 -5.94 -5.39
CA ILE A 88 0.67 -5.54 -5.80
C ILE A 88 0.28 -4.31 -4.99
N VAL A 89 0.02 -3.19 -5.65
CA VAL A 89 -0.21 -1.89 -5.00
C VAL A 89 -1.49 -1.24 -5.48
N ASP A 90 -2.09 -0.40 -4.64
CA ASP A 90 -3.19 0.46 -5.07
C ASP A 90 -2.73 1.43 -6.17
N ALA A 91 -3.62 1.72 -7.12
CA ALA A 91 -3.37 2.65 -8.22
C ALA A 91 -2.96 4.07 -7.76
N VAL A 92 -3.35 4.51 -6.57
CA VAL A 92 -2.92 5.82 -6.03
C VAL A 92 -1.48 5.82 -5.50
N CYS A 93 -0.85 4.65 -5.36
CA CYS A 93 0.53 4.49 -4.87
C CYS A 93 1.54 4.41 -6.03
N GLY A 94 1.40 5.26 -7.05
CA GLY A 94 2.25 5.25 -8.25
C GLY A 94 3.76 5.40 -7.96
N TRP A 95 4.11 6.09 -6.87
CA TRP A 95 5.49 6.23 -6.40
C TRP A 95 6.23 4.89 -6.19
N THR A 96 5.50 3.81 -5.94
CA THR A 96 6.08 2.47 -5.72
C THR A 96 6.70 1.85 -6.97
N VAL A 97 6.36 2.35 -8.17
CA VAL A 97 6.94 1.87 -9.44
C VAL A 97 8.46 2.05 -9.41
N SER A 98 8.93 3.23 -9.01
CA SER A 98 10.36 3.53 -8.91
C SER A 98 11.11 2.58 -7.96
N VAL A 99 10.49 2.18 -6.85
CA VAL A 99 11.06 1.25 -5.88
C VAL A 99 11.15 -0.16 -6.46
N ALA A 100 10.11 -0.59 -7.17
CA ALA A 100 10.08 -1.91 -7.79
C ALA A 100 11.10 -2.03 -8.93
N GLU A 101 11.23 -1.00 -9.76
CA GLU A 101 12.24 -0.93 -10.83
C GLU A 101 13.67 -1.00 -10.27
N GLU A 102 13.96 -0.24 -9.21
CA GLU A 102 15.29 -0.22 -8.59
C GLU A 102 15.68 -1.59 -8.01
N LEU A 103 14.70 -2.34 -7.51
CA LEU A 103 14.93 -3.64 -6.87
C LEU A 103 14.69 -4.85 -7.80
N ASP A 104 14.40 -4.61 -9.09
CA ASP A 104 14.05 -5.64 -10.08
C ASP A 104 12.89 -6.55 -9.61
N ILE A 105 11.82 -5.93 -9.08
CA ILE A 105 10.63 -6.60 -8.55
C ILE A 105 9.47 -6.47 -9.55
N PHE A 106 8.74 -7.56 -9.79
CA PHE A 106 7.51 -7.49 -10.58
C PHE A 106 6.47 -6.61 -9.88
N HIS A 107 5.97 -5.59 -10.58
CA HIS A 107 5.00 -4.62 -10.09
C HIS A 107 3.66 -4.78 -10.79
N ALA A 108 2.57 -4.78 -10.01
CA ALA A 108 1.21 -4.77 -10.52
C ALA A 108 0.37 -3.73 -9.78
N SER A 109 -0.39 -2.95 -10.55
CA SER A 109 -1.39 -2.03 -10.01
C SER A 109 -2.73 -2.73 -9.81
N PHE A 110 -3.39 -2.42 -8.70
CA PHE A 110 -4.74 -2.85 -8.36
C PHE A 110 -5.64 -1.62 -8.26
N SER A 111 -6.77 -1.65 -8.95
CA SER A 111 -7.79 -0.61 -8.91
C SER A 111 -9.15 -1.25 -8.63
N THR A 112 -9.91 -0.64 -7.72
CA THR A 112 -11.31 -1.01 -7.46
C THR A 112 -12.27 -0.40 -8.50
N CYS A 113 -11.81 0.60 -9.25
CA CYS A 113 -12.55 1.20 -10.35
C CYS A 113 -12.68 0.22 -11.52
N ARG A 114 -13.75 0.38 -12.31
CA ARG A 114 -13.87 -0.35 -13.58
C ARG A 114 -12.86 0.19 -14.59
N ALA A 115 -12.57 -0.61 -15.62
CA ALA A 115 -11.63 -0.25 -16.70
C ALA A 115 -11.81 1.18 -17.25
N PHE A 116 -13.06 1.63 -17.44
CA PHE A 116 -13.35 3.00 -17.86
C PHE A 116 -12.89 4.06 -16.85
N GLY A 117 -13.16 3.86 -15.56
CA GLY A 117 -12.70 4.77 -14.51
C GLY A 117 -11.18 4.77 -14.39
N THR A 118 -10.54 3.60 -14.50
CA THR A 118 -9.08 3.48 -14.48
C THR A 118 -8.44 4.13 -15.71
N SER A 119 -9.05 4.04 -16.91
CA SER A 119 -8.50 4.63 -18.13
C SER A 119 -8.55 6.16 -18.16
N LEU A 120 -9.42 6.77 -17.35
CA LEU A 120 -9.50 8.22 -17.19
C LEU A 120 -8.56 8.75 -16.10
N TRP A 121 -7.88 7.86 -15.39
CA TRP A 121 -6.95 8.22 -14.32
C TRP A 121 -5.57 8.47 -14.92
N GLU A 122 -5.26 9.74 -15.18
CA GLU A 122 -3.95 10.19 -15.67
C GLU A 122 -3.06 10.61 -14.48
N PHE A 123 -1.79 10.20 -14.52
CA PHE A 123 -0.75 10.76 -13.67
C PHE A 123 -0.34 12.12 -14.27
N GLU A 124 -0.69 13.23 -13.61
CA GLU A 124 -0.06 14.54 -13.86
C GLU A 124 1.29 14.65 -13.14
#